data_AF-B7TVR3-F1
#
_entry.id   AF-B7TVR3-F1
#
_cell.length_a   1.000
_cell.length_b   1.000
_cell.length_c   1.000
_cell.angle_alpha   90.00
_cell.angle_beta   90.00
_cell.angle_gamma   90.00
#
_symmetry.space_group_name_H-M   'P 1'
#
loop_
_entity.id
_entity.type
_entity.pdbx_description
1 polymer ?
#
loop_
_entity_poly.entity_id
_entity_poly.type
_entity_poly.pdbx_seq_one_letter_code
_entity_poly.pdbx_strand_id
1 'polypeptide(L)'
;HIVLAGGLPMKASIEKIKNVGIKVICFASSLNLAKRLVKMGVDALIIEGMEAGGHIGPVSTSVLVQEILPHFKNKQTPVFVAGGIGRGEMIVNYLEIGASGCQIGTLFVCTNESIAHKNFKEVFIKSAARNAVSSVQISADFPVIPVRA
;
A
#
# COMPACT_ATOMS: atom_id res chain seq x y z
N HIS A 1 -12.94 -9.71 4.68
CA HIS A 1 -12.09 -8.72 5.38
C HIS A 1 -12.38 -7.35 4.77
N ILE A 2 -12.05 -6.26 5.46
CA ILE A 2 -12.17 -4.88 4.96
C ILE A 2 -10.80 -4.23 4.99
N VAL A 3 -10.44 -3.54 3.91
CA VAL A 3 -9.22 -2.73 3.83
C VAL A 3 -9.61 -1.26 4.02
N LEU A 4 -9.04 -0.60 5.03
CA LEU A 4 -9.24 0.83 5.27
C LEU A 4 -8.04 1.61 4.72
N ALA A 5 -8.32 2.54 3.80
CA ALA A 5 -7.36 3.39 3.11
C ALA A 5 -7.74 4.87 3.23
N GLY A 6 -6.85 5.78 2.82
CA GLY A 6 -7.14 7.22 2.77
C GLY A 6 -6.97 7.98 4.09
N GLY A 7 -6.37 7.36 5.11
CA GLY A 7 -6.05 8.02 6.38
C GLY A 7 -5.98 7.06 7.56
N LEU A 8 -5.74 7.61 8.76
CA LEU A 8 -5.80 6.83 9.99
C LEU A 8 -7.28 6.66 10.43
N PRO A 9 -7.85 5.45 10.39
CA PRO A 9 -9.20 5.22 10.88
C PRO A 9 -9.31 5.50 12.39
N MET A 10 -10.51 5.85 12.85
CA MET A 10 -10.80 5.90 14.28
C MET A 10 -10.82 4.49 14.87
N LYS A 11 -10.34 4.34 16.11
CA LYS A 11 -10.36 3.04 16.82
C LYS A 11 -11.78 2.47 16.92
N ALA A 12 -12.77 3.33 17.20
CA ALA A 12 -14.17 2.93 17.26
C ALA A 12 -14.69 2.34 15.94
N SER A 13 -14.19 2.80 14.79
CA SER A 13 -14.56 2.24 13.49
C SER A 13 -13.97 0.84 13.30
N ILE A 14 -12.72 0.63 13.71
CA ILE A 14 -12.09 -0.70 13.70
C ILE A 14 -12.87 -1.65 14.61
N GLU A 15 -13.16 -1.25 15.85
CA GLU A 15 -13.90 -2.06 16.82
C GLU A 15 -15.30 -2.43 16.29
N LYS A 16 -16.04 -1.50 15.68
CA LYS A 16 -17.34 -1.78 15.05
C LYS A 16 -17.25 -2.87 13.98
N ILE A 17 -16.26 -2.80 13.09
CA ILE A 17 -16.07 -3.81 12.03
C ILE A 17 -15.70 -5.17 12.65
N LYS A 18 -14.81 -5.16 13.65
CA LYS A 18 -14.37 -6.39 14.30
C LYS A 18 -15.46 -7.07 15.14
N ASN A 19 -16.34 -6.30 15.76
CA ASN A 19 -17.46 -6.83 16.56
C ASN A 19 -18.46 -7.66 15.74
N VAL A 20 -18.50 -7.48 14.41
CA VAL A 20 -19.29 -8.32 13.50
C VAL A 20 -18.47 -9.46 12.87
N GLY A 21 -17.29 -9.77 13.42
CA GLY A 21 -16.44 -10.88 12.97
C GLY A 21 -15.64 -10.61 11.70
N ILE A 22 -15.59 -9.37 11.21
CA ILE A 22 -14.86 -9.01 9.99
C ILE A 22 -13.43 -8.60 10.32
N LYS A 23 -12.47 -9.23 9.64
CA LYS A 23 -11.05 -8.85 9.73
C LYS A 23 -10.78 -7.48 9.09
N VAL A 24 -9.96 -6.66 9.73
CA VAL A 24 -9.58 -5.32 9.28
C VAL A 24 -8.11 -5.28 8.87
N ILE A 25 -7.85 -4.73 7.69
CA ILE A 25 -6.51 -4.48 7.13
C ILE A 25 -6.33 -2.97 6.97
N CYS A 26 -5.17 -2.44 7.30
CA CYS A 26 -4.88 -1.01 7.15
C CYS A 26 -3.53 -0.74 6.50
N PHE A 27 -3.43 0.36 5.78
CA PHE A 27 -2.18 0.85 5.23
C PHE A 27 -1.33 1.56 6.30
N ALA A 28 -0.03 1.33 6.28
CA ALA A 28 0.94 2.01 7.12
C ALA A 28 2.13 2.50 6.29
N SER A 29 2.30 3.82 6.23
CA SER A 29 3.41 4.49 5.54
C SER A 29 4.58 4.86 6.47
N SER A 30 4.56 4.40 7.73
CA SER A 30 5.64 4.59 8.70
C SER A 30 5.56 3.56 9.83
N LEU A 31 6.69 3.32 10.51
CA LEU A 31 6.74 2.40 11.65
C LEU A 31 5.83 2.83 12.81
N ASN A 32 5.76 4.13 13.08
CA ASN A 32 4.91 4.68 14.15
C ASN A 32 3.42 4.42 13.87
N LEU A 33 3.00 4.62 12.62
CA LEU A 33 1.63 4.34 12.20
C LEU A 33 1.33 2.83 12.26
N ALA A 34 2.24 1.98 11.78
CA ALA A 34 2.11 0.53 11.85
C ALA A 34 1.90 0.04 13.30
N LYS A 35 2.76 0.46 14.23
CA LYS A 35 2.64 0.14 15.66
C LYS A 35 1.32 0.63 16.25
N ARG A 36 0.87 1.83 15.87
CA ARG A 36 -0.40 2.40 16.33
C ARG A 36 -1.60 1.58 15.86
N LEU A 37 -1.64 1.21 14.57
CA LEU A 37 -2.70 0.41 13.99
C LEU A 37 -2.81 -0.98 14.65
N VAL A 38 -1.67 -1.64 14.91
CA VAL A 38 -1.68 -2.92 15.64
C VAL A 38 -2.22 -2.76 17.06
N LYS A 39 -1.84 -1.70 17.78
CA LYS A 39 -2.44 -1.40 19.09
C LYS A 39 -3.94 -1.11 19.03
N MET A 40 -4.43 -0.59 17.91
CA MET A 40 -5.87 -0.40 17.67
C MET A 40 -6.59 -1.69 17.29
N GLY A 41 -5.86 -2.79 17.06
CA GLY A 41 -6.42 -4.11 16.86
C GLY A 41 -6.63 -4.50 15.39
N VAL A 42 -5.91 -3.90 14.42
CA VAL A 42 -5.97 -4.39 13.03
C VAL A 42 -5.48 -5.85 12.92
N ASP A 43 -6.06 -6.59 11.99
CA ASP A 43 -5.72 -8.00 11.75
C ASP A 43 -4.54 -8.16 10.78
N ALA A 44 -4.28 -7.16 9.93
CA ALA A 44 -3.13 -7.14 9.03
C ALA A 44 -2.70 -5.71 8.69
N LEU A 45 -1.48 -5.57 8.20
CA LEU A 45 -0.94 -4.32 7.69
C LEU A 45 -0.59 -4.44 6.20
N ILE A 46 -0.75 -3.35 5.47
CA ILE A 46 -0.11 -3.15 4.16
C ILE A 46 0.90 -2.02 4.32
N ILE A 47 2.17 -2.26 4.05
CA ILE A 47 3.17 -1.20 3.94
C ILE A 47 3.30 -0.81 2.47
N GLU A 48 3.12 0.47 2.17
CA GLU A 48 3.05 0.97 0.81
C GLU A 48 4.13 2.04 0.59
N GLY A 49 5.05 1.75 -0.34
CA GLY A 49 6.08 2.69 -0.74
C GLY A 49 5.66 3.63 -1.86
N MET A 50 6.49 4.65 -2.06
CA MET A 50 6.23 5.75 -3.00
C MET A 50 6.20 5.32 -4.48
N GLU A 51 6.64 4.11 -4.79
CA GLU A 51 6.55 3.51 -6.13
C GLU A 51 5.14 2.98 -6.44
N ALA A 52 4.20 3.01 -5.49
CA ALA A 52 2.79 2.76 -5.76
C ALA A 52 2.21 3.80 -6.75
N GLY A 53 1.06 3.45 -7.32
CA GLY A 53 0.21 4.40 -8.05
C GLY A 53 -0.90 4.91 -7.14
N GLY A 54 -1.42 6.10 -7.42
CA GLY A 54 -2.40 6.76 -6.56
C GLY A 54 -1.74 7.63 -5.49
N HIS A 55 -2.42 7.82 -4.35
CA HIS A 55 -1.91 8.62 -3.23
C HIS A 55 -0.73 7.91 -2.57
N ILE A 56 0.40 8.61 -2.44
CA ILE A 56 1.65 8.00 -1.94
C ILE A 56 2.26 8.74 -0.76
N GLY A 57 2.98 7.99 0.08
CA GLY A 57 3.94 8.52 1.04
C GLY A 57 5.29 8.87 0.39
N PRO A 58 6.23 9.47 1.15
CA PRO A 58 7.50 9.95 0.60
C PRO A 58 8.64 8.91 0.60
N VAL A 59 8.42 7.70 1.14
CA VAL A 59 9.48 6.70 1.38
C VAL A 59 9.36 5.56 0.37
N SER A 60 10.49 5.10 -0.17
CA SER A 60 10.53 3.96 -1.10
C SER A 60 10.11 2.66 -0.43
N THR A 61 9.60 1.73 -1.25
CA THR A 61 9.09 0.42 -0.80
C THR A 61 10.19 -0.37 -0.10
N SER A 62 11.40 -0.40 -0.67
CA SER A 62 12.53 -1.11 -0.08
C SER A 62 12.96 -0.55 1.27
N VAL A 63 12.94 0.78 1.45
CA VAL A 63 13.31 1.43 2.71
C VAL A 63 12.22 1.20 3.77
N LEU A 64 10.94 1.33 3.43
CA LEU A 64 9.84 1.02 4.35
C LEU A 64 9.87 -0.44 4.80
N VAL A 65 10.18 -1.36 3.88
CA VAL A 65 10.29 -2.78 4.22
C VAL A 65 11.43 -3.01 5.21
N GLN A 66 12.61 -2.44 4.97
CA GLN A 66 13.75 -2.54 5.89
C GLN A 66 13.45 -1.93 7.27
N GLU A 67 12.74 -0.80 7.31
CA GLU A 67 12.38 -0.13 8.56
C GLU A 67 11.30 -0.89 9.34
N ILE A 68 10.22 -1.31 8.68
CA ILE A 68 9.00 -1.75 9.34
C ILE A 68 8.97 -3.26 9.56
N LEU A 69 9.29 -4.05 8.53
CA LEU A 69 9.05 -5.49 8.53
C LEU A 69 9.77 -6.24 9.68
N PRO A 70 11.02 -5.91 10.06
CA PRO A 70 11.71 -6.58 11.18
C PRO A 70 10.95 -6.48 12.52
N HIS A 71 10.16 -5.43 12.74
CA HIS A 71 9.38 -5.27 13.97
C HIS A 71 8.17 -6.21 14.07
N PHE A 72 7.76 -6.82 12.96
CA PHE A 72 6.57 -7.68 12.89
C PHE A 72 6.87 -9.14 12.55
N LYS A 73 8.14 -9.49 12.25
CA LYS A 73 8.56 -10.86 11.86
C LYS A 73 8.12 -11.95 12.84
N ASN A 74 8.14 -11.66 14.15
CA ASN A 74 7.74 -12.59 15.22
C ASN A 74 6.36 -12.26 15.81
N LYS A 75 5.53 -11.50 15.10
CA LYS A 75 4.19 -11.11 15.54
C LYS A 75 3.15 -11.89 14.75
N GLN A 76 1.97 -12.06 15.34
CA GLN A 76 0.84 -12.72 14.68
C GLN A 76 0.24 -11.85 13.56
N THR A 77 0.52 -10.55 13.54
CA THR A 77 -0.03 -9.62 12.54
C THR A 77 0.71 -9.77 11.21
N PRO A 78 0.09 -10.35 10.16
CA PRO A 78 0.68 -10.39 8.83
C PRO A 78 0.92 -8.99 8.26
N VAL A 79 2.00 -8.86 7.51
CA VAL A 79 2.40 -7.62 6.83
C VAL A 79 2.55 -7.88 5.34
N PHE A 80 1.77 -7.16 4.54
CA PHE A 80 1.82 -7.20 3.08
C PHE A 80 2.61 -6.01 2.54
N VAL A 81 3.35 -6.19 1.45
CA VAL A 81 4.15 -5.12 0.81
C VAL A 81 3.47 -4.62 -0.45
N ALA A 82 3.42 -3.32 -0.66
CA ALA A 82 2.83 -2.67 -1.82
C ALA A 82 3.76 -1.58 -2.38
N GLY A 83 3.73 -1.40 -3.70
CA GLY A 83 4.49 -0.35 -4.41
C GLY A 83 5.57 -0.91 -5.33
N GLY A 84 5.51 -0.59 -6.63
CA GLY A 84 6.54 -0.96 -7.60
C GLY A 84 6.70 -2.46 -7.92
N ILE A 85 5.81 -3.33 -7.43
CA ILE A 85 5.93 -4.79 -7.60
C ILE A 85 5.32 -5.22 -8.94
N GLY A 86 6.18 -5.49 -9.92
CA GLY A 86 5.80 -5.86 -11.28
C GLY A 86 6.17 -7.29 -11.71
N ARG A 87 6.91 -8.04 -10.89
CA ARG A 87 7.43 -9.35 -11.28
C ARG A 87 7.41 -10.36 -10.13
N GLY A 88 7.35 -11.65 -10.48
CA GLY A 88 7.31 -12.76 -9.52
C GLY A 88 8.54 -12.83 -8.62
N GLU A 89 9.73 -12.50 -9.14
CA GLU A 89 10.97 -12.53 -8.37
C GLU A 89 10.96 -11.52 -7.23
N MET A 90 10.32 -10.36 -7.44
CA MET A 90 10.14 -9.36 -6.38
C MET A 90 9.17 -9.85 -5.31
N ILE A 91 8.11 -10.57 -5.70
CA ILE A 91 7.16 -11.16 -4.75
C ILE A 91 7.88 -12.19 -3.87
N VAL A 92 8.67 -13.09 -4.48
CA VAL A 92 9.45 -14.10 -3.76
C VAL A 92 10.42 -13.45 -2.78
N ASN A 93 11.17 -12.42 -3.21
CA ASN A 93 12.11 -11.72 -2.34
C ASN A 93 11.41 -11.13 -1.10
N TYR A 94 10.25 -10.45 -1.27
CA TYR A 94 9.50 -9.92 -0.14
C TYR A 94 8.99 -11.02 0.80
N LEU A 95 8.56 -12.16 0.27
CA LEU A 95 8.17 -13.32 1.08
C LEU A 95 9.37 -13.86 1.90
N GLU A 96 10.54 -14.01 1.29
CA GLU A 96 11.76 -14.51 1.95
C GLU A 96 12.20 -13.65 3.12
N ILE A 97 12.05 -12.32 3.01
CA ILE A 97 12.41 -11.39 4.09
C ILE A 97 11.30 -11.20 5.15
N GLY A 98 10.19 -11.93 5.03
CA GLY A 98 9.17 -12.07 6.07
C GLY A 98 7.84 -11.37 5.80
N ALA A 99 7.59 -10.88 4.59
CA ALA A 99 6.26 -10.42 4.22
C ALA A 99 5.30 -11.60 4.13
N SER A 100 4.02 -11.38 4.45
CA SER A 100 2.95 -12.37 4.28
C SER A 100 2.39 -12.40 2.87
N GLY A 101 2.80 -11.46 2.02
CA GLY A 101 2.38 -11.35 0.63
C GLY A 101 2.63 -9.95 0.07
N CYS A 102 2.19 -9.74 -1.16
CA CYS A 102 2.29 -8.46 -1.86
C CYS A 102 0.92 -7.98 -2.33
N GLN A 103 0.68 -6.67 -2.28
CA GLN A 103 -0.45 -6.03 -2.94
C GLN A 103 0.02 -5.39 -4.25
N ILE A 104 -0.68 -5.70 -5.33
CA ILE A 104 -0.34 -5.27 -6.69
C ILE A 104 -1.51 -4.46 -7.25
N GLY A 105 -1.21 -3.27 -7.77
CA GLY A 105 -2.21 -2.39 -8.38
C GLY A 105 -1.99 -2.24 -9.88
N THR A 106 -0.93 -1.52 -10.27
CA THR A 106 -0.64 -1.13 -11.66
C THR A 106 -0.74 -2.26 -12.68
N LEU A 107 -0.24 -3.46 -12.38
CA LEU A 107 -0.36 -4.60 -13.29
C LEU A 107 -1.81 -5.00 -13.56
N PHE A 108 -2.67 -4.96 -12.54
CA PHE A 108 -4.07 -5.34 -12.67
C PHE A 108 -4.91 -4.33 -13.46
N VAL A 109 -4.43 -3.09 -13.65
CA VAL A 109 -5.07 -2.14 -14.57
C VAL A 109 -5.08 -2.66 -16.00
N CYS A 110 -4.02 -3.40 -16.40
CA CYS A 110 -3.80 -3.86 -17.77
C CYS A 110 -4.48 -5.21 -18.10
N THR A 111 -5.20 -5.84 -17.15
CA THR A 111 -5.86 -7.13 -17.42
C THR A 111 -7.12 -6.97 -18.27
N ASN A 112 -7.65 -8.08 -18.78
CA ASN A 112 -8.86 -8.08 -19.61
C ASN A 112 -10.10 -7.71 -18.78
N GLU A 113 -10.15 -8.11 -17.52
CA GLU A 113 -11.26 -7.90 -16.57
C GLU A 113 -11.34 -6.45 -16.06
N SER A 114 -10.24 -5.71 -16.12
CA SER A 114 -10.21 -4.29 -15.74
C SER A 114 -11.14 -3.47 -16.64
N ILE A 115 -12.06 -2.72 -16.04
CA ILE A 115 -12.99 -1.83 -16.76
C ILE A 115 -12.33 -0.51 -17.20
N ALA A 116 -11.03 -0.33 -16.95
CA ALA A 116 -10.32 0.87 -17.33
C ALA A 116 -10.38 1.09 -18.85
N HIS A 117 -10.52 2.35 -19.27
CA HIS A 117 -10.59 2.71 -20.68
C HIS A 117 -9.36 2.21 -21.45
N LYS A 118 -9.53 1.78 -22.71
CA LYS A 118 -8.44 1.22 -23.53
C LYS A 118 -7.22 2.17 -23.58
N ASN A 119 -7.46 3.45 -23.80
CA ASN A 119 -6.40 4.47 -23.82
C ASN A 119 -5.65 4.56 -22.48
N PHE A 120 -6.35 4.38 -21.35
CA PHE A 120 -5.72 4.37 -20.03
C PHE A 120 -4.78 3.18 -19.89
N LYS A 121 -5.24 1.97 -20.27
CA LYS A 121 -4.39 0.75 -20.28
C LYS A 121 -3.18 0.89 -21.20
N GLU A 122 -3.37 1.46 -22.39
CA GLU A 122 -2.28 1.68 -23.36
C GLU A 122 -1.18 2.60 -22.81
N VAL A 123 -1.51 3.59 -21.99
CA VAL A 123 -0.51 4.44 -21.33
C VAL A 123 0.38 3.60 -20.41
N PHE A 124 -0.18 2.71 -19.60
CA PHE A 124 0.63 1.84 -18.73
C PHE A 124 1.54 0.89 -19.52
N ILE A 125 1.03 0.31 -20.61
CA ILE A 125 1.76 -0.65 -21.45
C ILE A 125 2.95 0.03 -22.16
N LYS A 126 2.77 1.27 -22.62
CA LYS A 126 3.79 2.00 -23.41
C LYS A 126 4.77 2.81 -22.54
N SER A 127 4.49 3.00 -21.26
CA SER A 127 5.29 3.84 -20.37
C SER A 127 6.56 3.15 -19.88
N ALA A 128 7.62 3.93 -19.69
CA ALA A 128 8.80 3.52 -18.94
C ALA A 128 8.66 3.93 -17.46
N ALA A 129 9.46 3.33 -16.57
CA ALA A 129 9.41 3.61 -15.13
C ALA A 129 9.53 5.11 -14.79
N ARG A 130 10.29 5.87 -15.58
CA ARG A 130 10.51 7.32 -15.41
C ARG A 130 9.28 8.18 -15.71
N ASN A 131 8.28 7.65 -16.41
CA ASN A 131 7.10 8.40 -16.81
C ASN A 131 6.10 8.57 -15.66
N ALA A 132 6.13 7.66 -14.68
CA ALA A 132 5.25 7.73 -13.52
C ALA A 132 5.82 8.71 -12.49
N VAL A 133 5.20 9.89 -12.40
CA VAL A 133 5.69 11.04 -11.62
C VAL A 133 4.72 11.41 -10.51
N SER A 134 5.27 11.85 -9.38
CA SER A 134 4.46 12.36 -8.28
C SER A 134 4.00 13.78 -8.59
N SER A 135 2.68 13.96 -8.64
CA SER A 135 2.04 15.27 -8.64
C SER A 135 2.00 15.78 -7.20
N VAL A 136 2.91 16.70 -6.88
CA VAL A 136 2.96 17.36 -5.57
C VAL A 136 2.04 18.57 -5.53
N GLN A 137 1.76 19.06 -4.33
CA GLN A 137 1.00 20.28 -4.06
C GLN A 137 1.46 21.44 -4.97
N ILE A 138 0.54 21.95 -5.79
CA ILE A 138 0.79 23.03 -6.77
C ILE A 138 0.83 24.41 -6.06
N SER A 139 0.07 24.60 -4.97
CA SER A 139 0.08 25.83 -4.17
C SER A 139 -0.14 25.55 -2.68
N ALA A 140 0.40 26.42 -1.81
CA ALA A 140 0.26 26.32 -0.35
C ALA A 140 -1.22 26.28 0.11
N ASP A 141 -2.11 26.91 -0.66
CA ASP A 141 -3.55 27.01 -0.36
C ASP A 141 -4.33 25.71 -0.61
N PHE A 142 -3.76 24.78 -1.39
CA PHE A 142 -4.40 23.50 -1.73
C PHE A 142 -3.50 22.31 -1.38
N PRO A 143 -3.39 21.94 -0.08
CA PRO A 143 -2.66 20.75 0.31
C PRO A 143 -3.35 19.50 -0.26
N VAL A 144 -2.70 18.87 -1.23
CA VAL A 144 -3.09 17.57 -1.76
C VAL A 144 -2.05 16.53 -1.38
N ILE A 145 -2.51 15.35 -0.98
CA ILE A 145 -1.61 14.21 -0.79
C ILE A 145 -1.01 13.90 -2.18
N PRO A 146 0.32 13.75 -2.31
CA PRO A 146 0.93 13.52 -3.60
C PRO A 146 0.34 12.30 -4.29
N VAL A 147 -0.01 12.44 -5.56
CA VAL A 147 -0.55 11.36 -6.39
C VAL A 147 0.47 11.00 -7.45
N ARG A 148 0.84 9.72 -7.54
CA ARG A 148 1.72 9.22 -8.59
C ARG A 148 0.93 8.44 -9.63
N ALA A 149 1.11 8.80 -10.89
CA ALA A 149 0.54 8.13 -12.06
C ALA A 149 1.55 8.14 -13.20
#